data_AF-A0A3D6BTH0-F1
#
_entry.id   AF-A0A3D6BTH0-F1
#
_cell.length_a   1.000
_cell.length_b   1.000
_cell.length_c   1.000
_cell.angle_alpha   90.00
_cell.angle_beta   90.00
_cell.angle_gamma   90.00
#
_symmetry.space_group_name_H-M   'P 1'
#
loop_
_entity.id
_entity.type
_entity.pdbx_description
1 polymer ?
#
loop_
_entity_poly.entity_id
_entity_poly.type
_entity_poly.pdbx_seq_one_letter_code
_entity_poly.pdbx_strand_id
1 'polypeptide(L)'
;ATYVSPFIGRLDDISTDGLELIADIRLIYDNYGFETQILAASVRHTMHIINCAKIGADVMTGPLSSIEGLLKHPLTDIGLKQFLEDYKKGN
;
A
#
# COMPACT_ATOMS: atom_id res chain seq x y z
N ALA A 1 23.31 -1.07 -1.82
CA ALA A 1 22.75 -1.95 -0.76
C ALA A 1 21.68 -2.83 -1.40
N THR A 2 21.18 -3.87 -0.74
CA THR A 2 20.04 -4.63 -1.31
C THR A 2 18.73 -3.84 -1.21
N TYR A 3 18.52 -3.12 -0.11
CA TYR A 3 17.32 -2.31 0.12
C TYR A 3 17.67 -0.89 0.58
N VAL A 4 16.78 0.04 0.26
CA VAL A 4 16.65 1.36 0.90
C VAL A 4 15.27 1.46 1.56
N SER A 5 15.22 1.95 2.80
CA SER A 5 13.97 2.00 3.57
C SER A 5 13.58 3.44 3.93
N PRO A 6 12.89 4.20 3.06
CA PRO A 6 12.31 5.50 3.39
C PRO A 6 11.13 5.37 4.38
N PHE A 7 11.10 6.22 5.41
CA PHE A 7 10.09 6.20 6.49
C PHE A 7 8.97 7.23 6.21
N ILE A 8 8.02 6.87 5.35
CA ILE A 8 7.01 7.80 4.83
C ILE A 8 6.07 8.32 5.91
N GLY A 9 5.57 7.44 6.78
CA GLY A 9 4.65 7.83 7.85
C GLY A 9 5.29 8.59 9.01
N ARG A 10 6.59 8.91 8.95
CA ARG A 10 7.23 9.91 9.83
C ARG A 10 7.29 11.28 9.18
N LEU A 11 7.30 11.34 7.84
CA LEU A 11 7.20 12.59 7.09
C LEU A 11 5.78 13.14 7.19
N ASP A 12 4.78 12.28 7.10
CA ASP A 12 3.38 12.69 7.27
C ASP A 12 3.13 13.28 8.67
N ASP A 13 3.78 12.74 9.71
CA ASP A 13 3.70 13.25 11.09
C ASP A 13 4.21 14.71 11.21
N ILE A 14 5.03 15.17 10.26
CA ILE A 14 5.55 16.54 10.19
C ILE A 14 4.99 17.32 8.98
N SER A 15 3.81 16.91 8.48
CA SER A 15 3.09 17.56 7.37
C SER A 15 3.87 17.61 6.05
N THR A 16 4.75 16.63 5.82
CA THR A 16 5.46 16.44 4.55
C THR A 16 4.88 15.21 3.86
N ASP A 17 4.60 15.28 2.56
CA ASP A 17 4.05 14.13 1.82
C ASP A 17 5.11 13.02 1.70
N GLY A 18 4.95 11.95 2.47
CA GLY A 18 5.86 10.81 2.43
C GLY A 18 5.83 10.03 1.11
N LEU A 19 4.74 10.13 0.32
CA LEU A 19 4.61 9.44 -0.96
C LEU A 19 5.42 10.13 -2.06
N GLU A 20 5.56 11.45 -2.01
CA GLU A 20 6.42 12.21 -2.93
C GLU A 20 7.87 11.73 -2.85
N LEU A 21 8.36 11.43 -1.64
CA LEU A 21 9.69 10.85 -1.45
C LEU A 21 9.85 9.49 -2.17
N ILE A 22 8.83 8.64 -2.15
CA ILE A 22 8.89 7.34 -2.86
C ILE A 22 8.94 7.57 -4.38
N ALA A 23 8.17 8.53 -4.87
CA ALA A 23 8.13 8.88 -6.30
C ALA A 23 9.48 9.41 -6.78
N ASP A 24 10.11 10.30 -6.02
CA ASP A 24 11.42 10.84 -6.33
C ASP A 24 12.50 9.76 -6.33
N ILE A 25 12.50 8.88 -5.31
CA ILE A 25 13.45 7.75 -5.25
C ILE A 25 13.25 6.82 -6.45
N ARG A 26 12.01 6.48 -6.79
CA ARG A 26 11.71 5.62 -7.94
C ARG A 26 12.23 6.23 -9.24
N LEU A 27 11.92 7.50 -9.48
CA LEU A 27 12.40 8.23 -10.66
C LEU A 27 13.93 8.23 -10.74
N ILE A 28 14.62 8.52 -9.63
CA ILE A 28 16.09 8.48 -9.58
C ILE A 28 16.60 7.08 -9.89
N TYR A 29 16.00 6.05 -9.30
CA TYR A 29 16.47 4.67 -9.46
C TYR A 29 16.28 4.17 -10.88
N ASP A 30 15.18 4.55 -11.53
CA ASP A 30 14.91 4.21 -12.93
C ASP A 30 15.86 4.94 -13.88
N ASN A 31 16.18 6.21 -13.59
CA ASN A 31 17.10 7.00 -14.43
C ASN A 31 18.53 6.45 -14.45
N TYR A 32 19.00 5.89 -13.33
CA TYR A 32 20.37 5.41 -13.18
C TYR A 32 20.51 3.88 -13.16
N GLY A 33 19.40 3.16 -13.31
CA GLY A 33 19.40 1.69 -13.30
C GLY A 33 19.87 1.10 -11.98
N PHE A 34 19.52 1.72 -10.85
CA PHE A 34 19.89 1.17 -9.54
C PHE A 34 19.12 -0.13 -9.27
N GLU A 35 19.85 -1.20 -8.95
CA GLU A 35 19.28 -2.49 -8.54
C GLU A 35 18.86 -2.53 -7.06
N THR A 36 19.13 -1.45 -6.30
CA THR A 36 18.69 -1.35 -4.90
C THR A 36 17.16 -1.30 -4.88
N GLN A 37 16.53 -2.13 -4.05
CA GLN A 37 15.08 -2.19 -3.95
C GLN A 37 14.53 -1.15 -2.96
N ILE A 38 13.44 -0.50 -3.34
CA ILE A 38 12.71 0.48 -2.53
C ILE A 38 11.78 -0.28 -1.58
N LEU A 39 12.10 -0.25 -0.29
CA LEU A 39 11.29 -0.81 0.78
C LEU A 39 10.53 0.32 1.47
N ALA A 40 9.31 0.62 1.04
CA ALA A 40 8.46 1.63 1.65
C ALA A 40 8.16 1.26 3.11
N ALA A 41 8.74 2.00 4.06
CA ALA A 41 8.66 1.73 5.49
C ALA A 41 7.83 2.79 6.22
N SER A 42 7.46 2.49 7.47
CA SER A 42 6.57 3.35 8.26
C SER A 42 5.20 3.57 7.59
N VAL A 43 4.68 2.57 6.88
CA VAL A 43 3.30 2.54 6.37
C VAL A 43 2.31 2.60 7.54
N ARG A 44 1.28 3.46 7.46
CA ARG A 44 0.31 3.70 8.56
C ARG A 44 -1.12 3.27 8.24
N HIS A 45 -1.51 3.27 6.96
CA HIS A 45 -2.87 2.94 6.54
C HIS A 45 -2.89 2.35 5.12
N THR A 46 -4.02 1.73 4.75
CA THR A 46 -4.25 1.08 3.46
C THR A 46 -3.84 1.92 2.25
N MET A 47 -4.10 3.23 2.30
CA MET A 47 -3.77 4.13 1.18
C MET A 47 -2.27 4.32 0.95
N HIS A 48 -1.41 4.18 1.96
CA HIS A 48 0.05 4.17 1.72
C HIS A 48 0.43 2.96 0.88
N ILE A 49 -0.11 1.78 1.21
CA ILE A 49 0.20 0.55 0.47
C ILE A 49 -0.22 0.69 -1.00
N ILE A 50 -1.45 1.15 -1.23
CA ILE A 50 -1.99 1.35 -2.58
C ILE A 50 -1.13 2.35 -3.37
N ASN A 51 -0.78 3.49 -2.76
CA ASN A 51 -0.02 4.53 -3.46
C ASN A 51 1.44 4.14 -3.68
N CYS A 52 2.11 3.48 -2.73
CA CYS A 52 3.44 2.93 -2.93
C CYS A 52 3.46 1.89 -4.06
N ALA A 53 2.45 1.03 -4.14
CA ALA A 53 2.32 0.06 -5.24
C ALA A 53 2.11 0.75 -6.60
N LYS A 54 1.31 1.81 -6.66
CA LYS A 54 1.10 2.62 -7.88
C LYS A 54 2.38 3.32 -8.34
N ILE A 55 3.17 3.84 -7.40
CA ILE A 55 4.45 4.50 -7.71
C ILE A 55 5.48 3.49 -8.20
N GLY A 56 5.44 2.24 -7.73
CA GLY A 56 6.40 1.20 -8.09
C GLY A 56 7.47 0.96 -7.02
N ALA A 57 7.12 1.09 -5.74
CA ALA A 57 7.96 0.57 -4.67
C ALA A 57 8.03 -0.96 -4.75
N ASP A 58 9.23 -1.53 -4.58
CA ASP A 58 9.48 -2.96 -4.73
C ASP A 58 8.90 -3.77 -3.56
N VAL A 59 8.99 -3.22 -2.35
CA VAL A 59 8.51 -3.85 -1.10
C VAL A 59 7.83 -2.80 -0.22
N MET A 60 6.85 -3.21 0.58
CA MET A 60 6.33 -2.40 1.70
C MET A 60 6.51 -3.13 3.03
N THR A 61 6.69 -2.39 4.12
CA THR A 61 6.58 -2.90 5.50
C THR A 61 5.69 -2.00 6.35
N GLY A 62 4.80 -2.60 7.12
CA GLY A 62 3.78 -1.89 7.90
C GLY A 62 3.03 -2.81 8.87
N PRO A 63 2.14 -2.24 9.70
CA PRO A 63 1.35 -3.01 10.66
C PRO A 63 0.32 -3.89 9.96
N LEU A 64 0.00 -5.04 10.58
CA LEU A 64 -0.99 -6.00 10.06
C LEU A 64 -2.35 -5.34 9.76
N SER A 65 -2.78 -4.38 10.58
CA SER A 65 -4.05 -3.66 10.40
C SER A 65 -4.15 -2.92 9.06
N SER A 66 -3.04 -2.37 8.55
CA SER A 66 -3.01 -1.71 7.24
C SER A 66 -3.16 -2.73 6.09
N ILE A 67 -2.59 -3.92 6.27
CA ILE A 67 -2.65 -5.02 5.29
C ILE A 67 -4.05 -5.63 5.26
N GLU A 68 -4.62 -5.97 6.43
CA GLU A 68 -5.99 -6.47 6.51
C GLU A 68 -7.02 -5.47 5.98
N GLY A 69 -6.72 -4.17 6.08
CA GLY A 69 -7.52 -3.12 5.46
C GLY A 69 -7.66 -3.24 3.94
N LEU A 70 -6.70 -3.87 3.24
CA LEU A 70 -6.79 -4.12 1.80
C LEU A 70 -7.85 -5.18 1.43
N LEU A 71 -8.17 -6.08 2.38
CA LEU A 71 -9.10 -7.18 2.16
C LEU A 71 -10.57 -6.79 2.39
N LYS A 72 -10.82 -5.61 2.95
CA LYS A 72 -12.15 -5.17 3.40
C LYS A 72 -12.72 -4.14 2.45
N HIS A 73 -13.92 -4.41 1.92
CA HIS A 73 -14.67 -3.45 1.13
C HIS A 73 -16.19 -3.63 1.36
N PRO A 74 -16.95 -2.55 1.65
CA PRO A 74 -18.36 -2.67 2.03
C PRO A 74 -19.23 -3.31 0.95
N LEU A 75 -18.93 -3.08 -0.34
CA LEU A 75 -19.66 -3.73 -1.42
C LEU A 75 -19.37 -5.23 -1.53
N THR A 76 -18.21 -5.69 -1.08
CA THR A 76 -17.89 -7.12 -1.03
C THR A 76 -18.76 -7.80 0.03
N ASP A 77 -18.88 -7.19 1.20
CA ASP A 77 -19.71 -7.72 2.30
C ASP A 77 -21.20 -7.73 1.93
N ILE A 78 -21.69 -6.63 1.33
CA ILE A 78 -23.07 -6.51 0.84
C ILE A 78 -23.33 -7.57 -0.25
N GLY A 79 -22.41 -7.72 -1.20
CA GLY A 79 -22.53 -8.70 -2.28
C GLY A 79 -22.56 -10.15 -1.76
N LEU A 80 -21.67 -10.50 -0.83
CA LEU A 80 -21.65 -11.83 -0.23
C LEU A 80 -22.93 -12.13 0.56
N LYS A 81 -23.44 -11.13 1.31
CA LYS A 81 -24.71 -11.28 2.03
C LYS A 81 -25.87 -11.54 1.06
N GLN A 82 -25.99 -10.74 0.00
CA GLN A 82 -27.03 -10.92 -1.02
C GLN A 82 -26.93 -12.30 -1.68
N PHE A 83 -25.73 -12.73 -2.04
CA PHE A 83 -25.47 -14.03 -2.64
C PHE A 83 -25.96 -15.20 -1.75
N LEU A 84 -25.68 -15.13 -0.44
CA LEU A 84 -26.13 -16.14 0.52
C LEU A 84 -27.65 -16.12 0.75
N GLU A 85 -28.29 -14.95 0.69
CA GLU A 85 -29.74 -14.84 0.79
C GLU A 85 -30.45 -15.43 -0.43
N ASP A 86 -29.94 -15.17 -1.63
CA ASP A 86 -30.50 -15.69 -2.87
C ASP A 86 -30.33 -17.20 -2.96
N TYR A 87 -29.18 -17.75 -2.54
CA TYR A 87 -28.96 -19.19 -2.44
C TYR A 87 -29.99 -19.89 -1.54
N LYS A 88 -30.38 -19.26 -0.41
CA LYS A 88 -31.37 -19.81 0.52
C LYS A 88 -32.81 -19.74 0.00
N LYS A 89 -33.10 -18.86 -0.96
CA LYS A 89 -34.45 -18.65 -1.51
C LYS A 89 -34.79 -19.58 -2.68
N GLY A 90 -33.79 -20.17 -3.34
CA GLY A 90 -33.96 -20.76 -4.68
C GLY A 90 -33.26 -22.10 -4.94
N ASN A 91 -32.79 -22.79 -3.89
CA ASN A 91 -32.56 -24.25 -3.90
C ASN A 91 -33.49 -24.91 -2.89
#